data_AF-A0A2K8ME11-F1
#
_entry.id   AF-A0A2K8ME11-F1
#
_cell.length_a   1.000
_cell.length_b   1.000
_cell.length_c   1.000
_cell.angle_alpha   90.00
_cell.angle_beta   90.00
_cell.angle_gamma   90.00
#
_symmetry.space_group_name_H-M   'P 1'
#
loop_
_entity.id
_entity.type
_entity.pdbx_description
1 polymer ?
#
loop_
_entity_poly.entity_id
_entity_poly.type
_entity_poly.pdbx_seq_one_letter_code
_entity_poly.pdbx_strand_id
1 'polypeptide(L)'
;MTPFDTALRVHRREVDAVKVSISVEVERITTLEAQTRAHDATLREERALASALPFASDAWTARMKAQRARLDEAAYLAQARLVRLRDKAIEAYGTMRAIEGAAERYEDEAERTIALAEQSAIDDIAAARFLRARAVSKRRPA
;
A
#
# COMPACT_ATOMS: atom_id res chain seq x y z
N MET A 1 16.97 10.27 -13.51
CA MET A 1 16.56 10.29 -12.10
C MET A 1 15.70 11.53 -11.91
N THR A 2 14.41 11.38 -11.66
CA THR A 2 13.48 12.50 -11.41
C THR A 2 13.61 12.96 -9.95
N PRO A 3 13.19 14.20 -9.61
CA PRO A 3 13.11 14.64 -8.21
C PRO A 3 12.21 13.75 -7.33
N PHE A 4 11.30 12.98 -7.94
CA PHE A 4 10.32 12.14 -7.24
C PHE A 4 10.83 10.72 -6.95
N ASP A 5 11.88 10.25 -7.63
CA ASP A 5 12.34 8.85 -7.55
C ASP A 5 12.64 8.39 -6.11
N THR A 6 13.27 9.26 -5.31
CA THR A 6 13.59 8.95 -3.92
C THR A 6 12.33 8.82 -3.06
N ALA A 7 11.38 9.74 -3.22
CA ALA A 7 10.12 9.73 -2.49
C ALA A 7 9.28 8.49 -2.88
N LEU A 8 9.17 8.20 -4.17
CA LEU A 8 8.47 7.00 -4.67
C LEU A 8 9.08 5.71 -4.11
N ARG A 9 10.41 5.62 -4.05
CA ARG A 9 11.07 4.44 -3.47
C ARG A 9 10.79 4.28 -1.98
N VAL A 10 10.74 5.38 -1.22
CA VAL A 10 10.42 5.34 0.21
C VAL A 10 8.97 4.87 0.40
N HIS A 11 8.01 5.50 -0.28
CA HIS A 11 6.60 5.15 -0.10
C HIS A 11 6.24 3.76 -0.62
N ARG A 12 6.90 3.25 -1.67
CA ARG A 12 6.76 1.85 -2.09
C ARG A 12 7.17 0.88 -0.98
N ARG A 13 8.30 1.14 -0.31
CA ARG A 13 8.74 0.33 0.84
C ARG A 13 7.77 0.41 2.01
N GLU A 14 7.19 1.58 2.26
CA GLU A 14 6.17 1.74 3.31
C GLU A 14 4.91 0.93 2.99
N VAL A 15 4.41 1.01 1.75
CA VAL A 15 3.27 0.21 1.28
C VAL A 15 3.55 -1.28 1.43
N ASP A 16 4.73 -1.74 1.01
CA ASP A 16 5.11 -3.15 1.11
C ASP A 16 5.23 -3.61 2.58
N ALA A 17 5.78 -2.78 3.46
CA ALA A 17 5.84 -3.07 4.90
C ALA A 17 4.44 -3.19 5.53
N VAL A 18 3.49 -2.35 5.11
CA VAL A 18 2.10 -2.42 5.59
C VAL A 18 1.41 -3.69 5.07
N LYS A 19 1.60 -4.05 3.80
CA LYS A 19 1.08 -5.32 3.25
C LYS A 19 1.57 -6.53 4.04
N VAL A 20 2.87 -6.61 4.31
CA VAL A 20 3.45 -7.70 5.10
C VAL A 20 2.82 -7.74 6.49
N SER A 21 2.67 -6.58 7.13
CA SER A 21 2.03 -6.49 8.45
C SER A 21 0.57 -6.97 8.42
N ILE A 22 -0.19 -6.63 7.38
CA ILE A 22 -1.57 -7.10 7.19
C ILE A 22 -1.59 -8.62 7.06
N SER A 23 -0.73 -9.21 6.22
CA SER A 23 -0.67 -10.66 6.03
C SER A 23 -0.35 -11.38 7.34
N VAL A 24 0.57 -10.85 8.15
CA VAL A 24 0.91 -11.40 9.47
C VAL A 24 -0.30 -11.37 10.42
N GLU A 25 -1.05 -10.27 10.47
CA GLU A 25 -2.22 -10.18 11.35
C GLU A 25 -3.39 -11.05 10.86
N VAL A 26 -3.56 -11.22 9.54
CA VAL A 26 -4.54 -12.17 8.98
C VAL A 26 -4.19 -13.60 9.40
N GLU A 27 -2.92 -14.00 9.27
CA GLU A 27 -2.46 -15.34 9.70
C GLU A 27 -2.59 -15.54 11.22
N ARG A 28 -2.39 -14.48 12.00
CA ARG A 28 -2.63 -14.50 13.44
C ARG A 28 -4.10 -14.77 13.77
N ILE A 29 -5.03 -14.12 13.06
CA ILE A 29 -6.47 -14.31 13.24
C ILE A 29 -6.86 -15.74 12.89
N THR A 30 -6.44 -16.27 11.73
CA THR A 30 -6.74 -17.64 11.33
C THR A 30 -6.20 -18.67 12.33
N THR A 31 -5.01 -18.44 12.87
CA THR A 31 -4.43 -19.27 13.94
C THR A 31 -5.26 -19.24 15.21
N LEU A 32 -5.68 -18.06 15.67
CA LEU A 32 -6.51 -17.90 16.87
C LEU A 32 -7.89 -18.55 16.71
N GLU A 33 -8.49 -18.46 15.52
CA GLU A 33 -9.73 -19.16 15.20
C GLU A 33 -9.55 -20.68 15.25
N ALA A 34 -8.45 -21.21 14.71
CA ALA A 34 -8.14 -22.63 14.78
C ALA A 34 -7.95 -23.11 16.23
N GLN A 35 -7.24 -22.32 17.04
CA GLN A 35 -7.08 -22.58 18.48
C GLN A 35 -8.41 -22.56 19.23
N THR A 36 -9.30 -21.63 18.89
CA THR A 36 -10.64 -21.54 19.48
C THR A 36 -11.48 -22.76 19.12
N ARG A 37 -11.47 -23.18 17.85
CA ARG A 37 -12.16 -24.41 17.42
C ARG A 37 -11.63 -25.66 18.12
N ALA A 38 -10.31 -25.77 18.27
CA ALA A 38 -9.68 -26.89 18.98
C ALA A 38 -10.06 -26.88 20.48
N HIS A 39 -10.00 -25.73 21.13
CA HIS A 39 -10.44 -25.56 22.51
C HIS A 39 -11.90 -26.00 22.70
N ASP A 40 -12.79 -25.61 21.79
CA ASP A 40 -14.20 -25.97 21.84
C ASP A 40 -14.47 -27.45 21.55
N ALA A 41 -13.60 -28.11 20.78
CA ALA A 41 -13.65 -29.56 20.58
C ALA A 41 -13.27 -30.29 21.88
N THR A 42 -12.15 -29.91 22.51
CA THR A 42 -11.72 -30.46 23.81
C THR A 42 -12.80 -30.28 24.88
N LEU A 43 -13.43 -29.10 24.93
CA LEU A 43 -14.49 -28.84 25.89
C LEU A 43 -15.73 -29.72 25.68
N ARG A 44 -16.05 -30.05 24.42
CA ARG A 44 -17.16 -30.96 24.08
C ARG A 44 -16.84 -32.41 24.44
N GLU A 45 -15.63 -32.88 24.16
CA GLU A 45 -15.17 -34.23 24.50
C GLU A 45 -15.20 -34.44 26.03
N GLU A 46 -14.67 -33.48 26.78
CA GLU A 46 -14.63 -33.55 28.24
C GLU A 46 -16.03 -33.50 28.87
N ARG A 47 -16.95 -32.71 28.30
CA ARG A 47 -18.37 -32.73 28.71
C ARG A 47 -19.03 -34.10 28.45
N ALA A 48 -18.71 -34.74 27.34
CA ALA A 48 -19.23 -36.07 27.03
C ALA A 48 -18.70 -37.11 28.03
N LEU A 49 -17.41 -37.06 28.40
CA LEU A 49 -16.80 -37.94 29.39
C LEU A 49 -17.31 -37.68 30.81
N ALA A 50 -17.46 -36.41 31.20
CA ALA A 50 -18.00 -36.02 32.51
C ALA A 50 -19.46 -36.46 32.70
N SER A 51 -20.24 -36.62 31.63
CA SER A 51 -21.58 -37.20 31.73
C SER A 51 -21.57 -38.68 32.19
N ALA A 52 -20.42 -39.36 32.08
CA ALA A 52 -20.23 -40.76 32.48
C ALA A 52 -19.57 -40.94 33.87
N LEU A 53 -19.07 -39.87 34.50
CA LEU A 53 -18.37 -39.92 35.79
C LEU A 53 -18.80 -38.76 36.72
N PRO A 54 -19.12 -38.99 38.00
CA PRO A 54 -19.75 -37.98 38.86
C PRO A 54 -18.79 -36.91 39.43
N PHE A 55 -17.61 -36.70 38.84
CA PHE A 55 -16.61 -35.75 39.34
C PHE A 55 -16.14 -34.84 38.20
N ALA A 56 -16.66 -33.60 38.15
CA ALA A 56 -16.06 -32.53 37.36
C ALA A 56 -15.10 -31.73 38.25
N SER A 57 -13.86 -31.53 37.81
CA SER A 57 -12.90 -30.69 38.54
C SER A 57 -13.19 -29.21 38.26
N ASP A 58 -13.69 -28.47 39.26
CA ASP A 58 -13.95 -27.02 39.17
C ASP A 58 -12.73 -26.22 38.72
N ALA A 59 -11.52 -26.67 39.12
CA ALA A 59 -10.26 -26.06 38.70
C ALA A 59 -9.99 -26.21 37.19
N TRP A 60 -10.33 -27.36 36.61
CA TRP A 60 -10.21 -27.57 35.17
C TRP A 60 -11.17 -26.66 34.39
N THR A 61 -12.42 -26.58 34.84
CA THR A 61 -13.45 -25.71 34.22
C THR A 61 -13.06 -24.24 34.28
N ALA A 62 -12.55 -23.78 35.43
CA ALA A 62 -12.04 -22.42 35.60
C ALA A 62 -10.87 -22.12 34.64
N ARG A 63 -9.94 -23.06 34.49
CA ARG A 63 -8.81 -22.94 33.55
C ARG A 63 -9.27 -22.84 32.10
N MET A 64 -10.21 -23.68 31.67
CA MET A 64 -10.75 -23.64 30.31
C MET A 64 -11.49 -22.33 30.03
N LYS A 65 -12.28 -21.84 30.99
CA LYS A 65 -12.93 -20.53 30.88
C LYS A 65 -11.90 -19.39 30.73
N ALA A 66 -10.84 -19.42 31.52
CA ALA A 66 -9.77 -18.42 31.43
C ALA A 66 -9.01 -18.51 30.09
N GLN A 67 -8.76 -19.73 29.59
CA GLN A 67 -8.13 -19.94 28.30
C GLN A 67 -9.00 -19.42 27.15
N ARG A 68 -10.31 -19.67 27.18
CA ARG A 68 -11.24 -19.12 26.19
C ARG A 68 -11.26 -17.60 26.21
N ALA A 69 -11.33 -16.98 27.39
CA ALA A 69 -11.31 -15.53 27.52
C ALA A 69 -10.04 -14.91 26.92
N ARG A 70 -8.87 -15.55 27.11
CA ARG A 70 -7.60 -15.11 26.51
C ARG A 70 -7.60 -15.23 24.99
N LEU A 71 -8.20 -16.28 24.43
CA LEU A 71 -8.33 -16.44 22.98
C LEU A 71 -9.25 -15.37 22.39
N ASP A 72 -10.38 -15.10 23.04
CA ASP A 72 -11.34 -14.07 22.61
C ASP A 72 -10.70 -12.67 22.67
N GLU A 73 -9.98 -12.35 23.74
CA GLU A 73 -9.24 -11.09 23.88
C GLU A 73 -8.15 -10.95 22.81
N ALA A 74 -7.37 -12.01 22.58
CA ALA A 74 -6.33 -12.02 21.55
C ALA A 74 -6.91 -11.83 20.15
N ALA A 75 -8.05 -12.45 19.85
CA ALA A 75 -8.76 -12.30 18.57
C ALA A 75 -9.28 -10.87 18.39
N TYR A 76 -9.88 -10.29 19.43
CA TYR A 76 -10.32 -8.89 19.42
C TYR A 76 -9.16 -7.92 19.14
N LEU A 77 -8.03 -8.10 19.84
CA LEU A 77 -6.85 -7.24 19.66
C LEU A 77 -6.24 -7.39 18.25
N ALA A 78 -6.17 -8.62 17.72
CA ALA A 78 -5.68 -8.87 16.37
C ALA A 78 -6.60 -8.23 15.32
N GLN A 79 -7.92 -8.36 15.47
CA GLN A 79 -8.90 -7.74 14.58
C GLN A 79 -8.80 -6.20 14.62
N ALA A 80 -8.71 -5.60 15.81
CA ALA A 80 -8.54 -4.16 15.97
C ALA A 80 -7.23 -3.68 15.33
N ARG A 81 -6.16 -4.48 15.41
CA ARG A 81 -4.88 -4.18 14.76
C ARG A 81 -4.98 -4.27 13.25
N LEU A 82 -5.67 -5.26 12.71
CA LEU A 82 -5.92 -5.41 11.28
C LEU A 82 -6.68 -4.19 10.72
N VAL A 83 -7.69 -3.69 11.43
CA VAL A 83 -8.41 -2.46 11.04
C VAL A 83 -7.45 -1.29 10.93
N ARG A 84 -6.65 -1.01 11.97
CA ARG A 84 -5.65 0.08 11.94
C ARG A 84 -4.62 -0.07 10.82
N LEU A 85 -4.21 -1.30 10.52
CA LEU A 85 -3.28 -1.55 9.41
C LEU A 85 -3.91 -1.29 8.05
N ARG A 86 -5.21 -1.58 7.87
CA ARG A 86 -5.95 -1.26 6.65
C ARG A 86 -6.09 0.24 6.46
N ASP A 87 -6.40 0.98 7.52
CA ASP A 87 -6.46 2.45 7.46
C ASP A 87 -5.09 3.02 7.08
N LYS A 88 -4.02 2.54 7.71
CA LYS A 88 -2.64 2.91 7.35
C LYS A 88 -2.29 2.56 5.91
N ALA A 89 -2.79 1.44 5.39
CA ALA A 89 -2.58 1.05 4.00
C ALA A 89 -3.23 2.05 3.06
N ILE A 90 -4.48 2.43 3.33
CA ILE A 90 -5.22 3.42 2.53
C ILE A 90 -4.44 4.73 2.46
N GLU A 91 -3.95 5.23 3.60
CA GLU A 91 -3.14 6.46 3.67
C GLU A 91 -1.82 6.35 2.89
N ALA A 92 -1.08 5.26 3.07
CA ALA A 92 0.20 5.04 2.39
C ALA A 92 0.01 4.93 0.87
N TYR A 93 -1.01 4.20 0.42
CA TYR A 93 -1.35 4.09 -1.00
C TYR A 93 -1.81 5.41 -1.60
N GLY A 94 -2.65 6.17 -0.90
CA GLY A 94 -3.10 7.48 -1.33
C GLY A 94 -1.94 8.45 -1.52
N THR A 95 -1.02 8.48 -0.56
CA THR A 95 0.21 9.30 -0.63
C THR A 95 1.09 8.89 -1.80
N MET A 96 1.34 7.59 -1.96
CA MET A 96 2.14 7.07 -3.08
C MET A 96 1.52 7.45 -4.43
N ARG A 97 0.20 7.29 -4.61
CA ARG A 97 -0.48 7.66 -5.87
C ARG A 97 -0.44 9.16 -6.13
N ALA A 98 -0.53 10.00 -5.10
CA ALA A 98 -0.39 11.45 -5.27
C ALA A 98 1.00 11.84 -5.80
N ILE A 99 2.05 11.17 -5.31
CA ILE A 99 3.43 11.38 -5.75
C ILE A 99 3.64 10.83 -7.17
N GLU A 100 3.11 9.64 -7.48
CA GLU A 100 3.16 9.09 -8.84
C GLU A 100 2.52 10.06 -9.84
N GLY A 101 1.32 10.59 -9.53
CA GLY A 101 0.68 11.58 -10.39
C GLY A 101 1.44 12.91 -10.50
N ALA A 102 2.21 13.29 -9.47
CA ALA A 102 3.08 14.47 -9.55
C ALA A 102 4.31 14.22 -10.42
N ALA A 103 4.87 13.01 -10.37
CA ALA A 103 5.96 12.58 -11.23
C ALA A 103 5.53 12.53 -12.71
N GLU A 104 4.37 11.93 -12.99
CA GLU A 104 3.79 11.89 -14.36
C GLU A 104 3.63 13.31 -14.93
N ARG A 105 3.03 14.24 -14.17
CA ARG A 105 2.90 15.64 -14.61
C ARG A 105 4.24 16.34 -14.85
N TYR A 106 5.27 15.99 -14.06
CA TYR A 106 6.61 16.55 -14.23
C TYR A 106 7.25 16.04 -15.52
N GLU A 107 7.10 14.76 -15.83
CA GLU A 107 7.57 14.15 -17.07
C GLU A 107 6.87 14.78 -18.28
N ASP A 108 5.54 14.91 -18.25
CA ASP A 108 4.76 15.57 -19.30
C ASP A 108 5.18 17.03 -19.54
N GLU A 109 5.52 17.77 -18.48
CA GLU A 109 5.97 19.16 -18.58
C GLU A 109 7.40 19.25 -19.13
N ALA A 110 8.28 18.33 -18.73
CA ALA A 110 9.64 18.25 -19.24
C ALA A 110 9.64 17.94 -20.75
N GLU A 111 8.82 16.99 -21.19
CA GLU A 111 8.64 16.66 -22.62
C GLU A 111 8.12 17.85 -23.41
N ARG A 112 7.08 18.53 -22.89
CA ARG A 112 6.55 19.76 -23.52
C ARG A 112 7.59 20.86 -23.63
N THR A 113 8.40 21.06 -22.60
CA THR A 113 9.47 22.07 -22.59
C THR A 113 10.53 21.77 -23.66
N ILE A 114 10.92 20.50 -23.81
CA ILE A 114 11.87 20.06 -24.85
C ILE A 114 11.28 20.30 -26.23
N ALA A 115 10.03 19.88 -26.48
CA ALA A 115 9.37 20.06 -27.76
C ALA A 115 9.23 21.55 -28.14
N LEU A 116 8.90 22.42 -27.18
CA LEU A 116 8.83 23.86 -27.39
C LEU A 116 10.20 24.47 -27.73
N ALA A 117 11.27 24.01 -27.08
CA ALA A 117 12.62 24.46 -27.38
C ALA A 117 13.08 24.02 -28.78
N GLU A 118 12.78 22.79 -29.19
CA GLU A 118 13.06 22.28 -30.53
C GLU A 118 12.31 23.08 -31.60
N GLN A 119 11.02 23.35 -31.39
CA GLN A 119 10.22 24.13 -32.32
C GLN A 119 10.74 25.58 -32.44
N SER A 120 11.06 26.22 -31.31
CA SER A 120 11.64 27.57 -31.31
C SER A 120 12.94 27.64 -32.12
N ALA A 121 13.80 26.63 -31.99
CA ALA A 121 15.06 26.58 -32.74
C ALA A 121 14.82 26.42 -34.25
N ILE A 122 13.83 25.63 -34.66
CA ILE A 122 13.43 25.47 -36.07
C ILE A 122 12.90 26.79 -36.63
N ASP A 123 12.03 27.47 -35.87
CA ASP A 123 11.42 28.73 -36.27
C ASP A 123 12.47 29.84 -36.43
N ASP A 124 13.44 29.92 -35.52
CA ASP A 124 14.57 30.86 -35.61
C ASP A 124 15.40 30.64 -36.89
N ILE A 125 15.70 29.37 -37.22
CA ILE A 125 16.43 29.01 -38.43
C ILE A 125 15.62 29.38 -39.69
N ALA A 126 14.32 29.11 -39.68
CA ALA A 126 13.43 29.45 -40.80
C ALA A 126 13.33 30.96 -41.00
N ALA A 127 13.16 31.73 -39.92
CA ALA A 127 13.13 33.19 -39.94
C ALA A 127 14.44 33.78 -40.46
N ALA A 128 15.60 33.28 -39.99
CA ALA A 128 16.91 33.71 -40.46
C ALA A 128 17.09 33.45 -41.97
N ARG A 129 16.67 32.28 -42.46
CA ARG A 129 16.69 31.93 -43.89
C ARG A 129 15.81 32.85 -44.72
N PHE A 130 14.59 33.11 -44.25
CA PHE A 130 13.64 34.02 -44.92
C PHE A 130 14.19 35.45 -45.02
N LEU A 131 14.73 35.99 -43.93
CA LEU A 131 15.35 37.33 -43.91
C LEU A 131 16.54 37.40 -44.87
N ARG A 132 17.38 36.36 -44.92
CA ARG A 132 18.51 36.30 -45.87
C ARG A 132 18.05 36.29 -47.32
N ALA A 133 17.03 35.48 -47.67
CA ALA A 133 16.47 35.45 -49.03
C ALA A 133 15.86 36.80 -49.44
N ARG A 134 15.18 37.48 -48.51
CA ARG A 134 14.65 38.83 -48.71
C ARG A 134 15.75 39.88 -48.90
N ALA A 135 16.88 39.76 -48.21
CA ALA A 135 18.02 40.66 -48.39
C ALA A 135 18.70 40.47 -49.77
N VAL A 136 18.82 39.22 -50.25
CA VAL A 136 19.38 38.92 -51.56
C VAL A 136 18.51 39.46 -52.70
N SER A 137 17.19 39.29 -52.61
CA SER A 137 16.25 39.83 -53.60
C SER A 137 16.24 41.36 -53.64
N LYS A 138 16.34 42.03 -52.48
CA LYS A 138 16.48 43.51 -52.42
C LYS A 138 17.79 44.05 -52.99
N ARG A 139 18.87 43.26 -53.00
CA ARG A 139 20.20 43.67 -53.49
C ARG A 139 20.39 43.49 -54.99
N ARG A 140 19.41 42.93 -55.69
CA ARG A 140 19.43 42.75 -57.15
C ARG A 140 18.64 43.90 -57.78
N PRO A 141 19.28 45.03 -58.18
CA PRO A 141 18.61 45.96 -59.08
C PRO A 141 18.50 45.31 -60.46
N ALA A 142 17.43 45.66 -61.18
CA ALA A 142 17.23 45.29 -62.58
C ALA A 142 18.35 45.83 -63.48
#